data_AF-A0A372YPZ3-F1
#
_entry.id   AF-A0A372YPZ3-F1
#
_cell.length_a   1.000
_cell.length_b   1.000
_cell.length_c   1.000
_cell.angle_alpha   90.00
_cell.angle_beta   90.00
_cell.angle_gamma   90.00
#
_symmetry.space_group_name_H-M   'P 1'
#
loop_
_entity.id
_entity.type
_entity.pdbx_description
1 polymer ?
#
loop_
_entity_poly.entity_id
_entity_poly.type
_entity_poly.pdbx_seq_one_letter_code
_entity_poly.pdbx_strand_id
1 'polypeptide(L)'
;MLNNAVNRERLMGYAEDVLLPATAKDITLMETVEEEGEELSLWLVTMEDEEEYWLLENGSPCGIYKRSGIYESSQRVFDTYAIQKEQAQQEPVKDRFAYGYEK
;
A
#
# COMPACT_ATOMS: atom_id res chain seq x y z
N MET A 1 -12.12 2.24 -18.48
CA MET A 1 -11.05 1.26 -18.22
C MET A 1 -9.73 1.98 -18.44
N LEU A 2 -9.00 2.30 -17.37
CA LEU A 2 -7.61 2.76 -17.53
C LEU A 2 -6.81 1.64 -18.18
N ASN A 3 -6.00 2.00 -19.17
CA ASN A 3 -5.21 1.05 -19.93
C ASN A 3 -4.20 0.38 -18.99
N ASN A 4 -4.15 -0.96 -18.93
CA ASN A 4 -3.26 -1.70 -18.00
C ASN A 4 -1.79 -1.25 -18.08
N ALA A 5 -1.33 -0.84 -19.26
CA ALA A 5 0.00 -0.27 -19.46
C ALA A 5 0.22 1.03 -18.68
N VAL A 6 -0.75 1.95 -18.74
CA VAL A 6 -0.70 3.25 -18.04
C VAL A 6 -0.74 3.05 -16.53
N ASN A 7 -1.47 2.05 -16.03
CA ASN A 7 -1.49 1.77 -14.60
C ASN A 7 -0.13 1.24 -14.11
N ARG A 8 0.50 0.33 -14.87
CA ARG A 8 1.83 -0.21 -14.53
C ARG A 8 2.89 0.87 -14.45
N GLU A 9 2.97 1.77 -15.43
CA GLU A 9 3.95 2.87 -15.42
C GLU A 9 3.76 3.79 -14.21
N ARG A 10 2.50 4.13 -13.87
CA ARG A 10 2.17 4.94 -12.69
C ARG A 10 2.61 4.26 -11.40
N LEU A 11 2.32 2.96 -11.25
CA LEU A 11 2.65 2.20 -10.05
C LEU A 11 4.16 1.99 -9.89
N MET A 12 4.88 1.79 -11.00
CA MET A 12 6.35 1.75 -10.98
C MET A 12 6.93 3.09 -10.55
N GLY A 13 6.47 4.22 -11.11
CA GLY A 13 6.92 5.54 -10.70
C GLY A 13 6.63 5.82 -9.22
N TYR A 14 5.47 5.40 -8.71
CA TYR A 14 5.17 5.48 -7.29
C TYR A 14 6.13 4.64 -6.43
N ALA A 15 6.43 3.41 -6.84
CA ALA A 15 7.38 2.56 -6.12
C ALA A 15 8.78 3.17 -6.10
N GLU A 16 9.24 3.73 -7.22
CA GLU A 16 10.53 4.44 -7.31
C GLU A 16 10.58 5.64 -6.38
N ASP A 17 9.55 6.49 -6.38
CA ASP A 17 9.46 7.68 -5.52
C ASP A 17 9.54 7.33 -4.03
N VAL A 18 8.94 6.20 -3.62
CA VAL A 18 8.93 5.76 -2.21
C VAL A 18 10.21 5.00 -1.83
N LEU A 19 10.78 4.23 -2.75
CA LEU A 19 11.93 3.34 -2.50
C LEU A 19 13.28 3.92 -2.95
N LEU A 20 13.35 5.22 -3.23
CA LEU A 20 14.59 5.88 -3.63
C LEU A 20 15.78 5.47 -2.72
N PRO A 21 16.95 5.16 -3.30
CA PRO A 21 17.34 5.38 -4.70
C PRO A 21 17.09 4.20 -5.66
N ALA A 22 16.27 3.20 -5.29
CA ALA A 22 16.07 2.01 -6.11
C ALA A 22 15.13 2.27 -7.31
N THR A 23 15.48 1.71 -8.48
CA THR A 23 14.68 1.77 -9.72
C THR A 23 13.81 0.53 -9.87
N ALA A 24 12.55 0.69 -10.29
CA ALA A 24 11.66 -0.43 -10.52
C ALA A 24 11.97 -1.07 -11.88
N LYS A 25 12.28 -2.36 -11.89
CA LYS A 25 12.62 -3.12 -13.11
C LYS A 25 11.38 -3.72 -13.77
N ASP A 26 10.47 -4.26 -12.97
CA ASP A 26 9.19 -4.80 -13.45
C ASP A 26 8.10 -4.66 -12.38
N ILE A 27 6.85 -4.71 -12.83
CA ILE A 27 5.68 -4.82 -11.96
C ILE A 27 4.67 -5.81 -12.56
N THR A 28 4.18 -6.73 -11.74
CA THR A 28 3.20 -7.75 -12.14
C THR A 28 1.99 -7.74 -11.22
N LEU A 29 0.78 -7.77 -11.79
CA LEU A 29 -0.45 -7.96 -11.01
C LEU A 29 -0.50 -9.40 -10.52
N MET A 30 -0.62 -9.58 -9.21
CA MET A 30 -0.57 -10.90 -8.59
C MET A 30 -1.94 -11.37 -8.15
N GLU A 31 -2.69 -10.48 -7.50
CA GLU A 31 -3.98 -10.83 -6.92
C GLU A 31 -4.89 -9.60 -6.87
N THR A 32 -6.18 -9.81 -7.08
CA THR A 32 -7.20 -8.78 -6.90
C THR A 32 -8.31 -9.36 -6.03
N VAL A 33 -8.64 -8.69 -4.94
CA VAL A 33 -9.71 -9.08 -4.01
C VAL A 33 -10.71 -7.95 -3.88
N GLU A 34 -11.96 -8.29 -3.59
CA GLU A 34 -13.01 -7.32 -3.26
C GLU A 34 -13.30 -7.41 -1.77
N GLU A 35 -13.06 -6.33 -1.04
CA GLU A 35 -13.24 -6.25 0.40
C GLU A 35 -14.12 -5.04 0.74
N GLU A 36 -15.26 -5.28 1.40
CA GLU A 36 -16.23 -4.24 1.76
C GLU A 36 -16.71 -3.34 0.60
N GLY A 37 -16.69 -3.86 -0.63
CA GLY A 37 -17.05 -3.12 -1.85
C GLY A 37 -15.91 -2.26 -2.42
N GLU A 38 -14.70 -2.40 -1.90
CA GLU A 38 -13.47 -1.82 -2.45
C GLU A 38 -12.68 -2.91 -3.17
N GLU A 39 -12.23 -2.62 -4.41
CA GLU A 39 -11.32 -3.50 -5.13
C GLU A 39 -9.88 -3.21 -4.70
N LEU A 40 -9.22 -4.22 -4.13
CA LEU A 40 -7.84 -4.17 -3.70
C LEU A 40 -6.99 -4.98 -4.68
N SER A 41 -6.05 -4.33 -5.36
CA SER A 41 -5.13 -5.00 -6.29
C SER A 41 -3.73 -5.06 -5.70
N LEU A 42 -3.18 -6.26 -5.59
CA LEU A 42 -1.83 -6.51 -5.11
C LEU A 42 -0.89 -6.77 -6.28
N TRP A 43 0.14 -5.93 -6.35
CA TRP A 43 1.18 -5.97 -7.37
C TRP A 43 2.51 -6.40 -6.75
N LEU A 44 3.29 -7.19 -7.48
CA LEU A 44 4.68 -7.47 -7.14
C LEU A 44 5.57 -6.56 -7.97
N VAL A 45 6.36 -5.73 -7.29
CA VAL A 45 7.38 -4.86 -7.87
C VAL A 45 8.72 -5.54 -7.67
N THR A 46 9.47 -5.75 -8.76
CA THR A 46 10.86 -6.22 -8.70
C THR A 46 11.76 -5.04 -9.03
N MET A 47 12.71 -4.76 -8.15
CA MET A 47 13.68 -3.68 -8.30
C MET A 47 14.92 -4.14 -9.10
N GLU A 48 15.76 -3.21 -9.54
CA GLU A 48 17.00 -3.53 -10.27
C GLU A 48 18.01 -4.36 -9.46
N ASP A 49 18.01 -4.22 -8.13
CA ASP A 49 18.85 -4.98 -7.20
C ASP A 49 18.26 -6.37 -6.85
N GLU A 50 17.23 -6.79 -7.58
CA GLU A 50 16.48 -8.03 -7.38
C GLU A 50 15.67 -8.08 -6.09
N GLU A 51 15.56 -6.97 -5.35
CA GLU A 51 14.63 -6.90 -4.23
C GLU A 51 13.18 -6.84 -4.71
N GLU A 52 12.29 -7.49 -3.97
CA GLU A 52 10.88 -7.58 -4.30
C GLU A 52 10.02 -6.89 -3.24
N TYR A 53 8.98 -6.21 -3.71
CA TYR A 53 8.07 -5.43 -2.89
C TYR A 53 6.63 -5.70 -3.32
N TRP A 54 5.73 -5.81 -2.35
CA TRP A 54 4.30 -5.78 -2.56
C TRP A 54 3.82 -4.34 -2.62
N LEU A 55 3.07 -4.01 -3.66
CA LEU A 55 2.36 -2.75 -3.78
C LEU A 55 0.86 -3.05 -3.75
N LEU A 56 0.18 -2.56 -2.72
CA LEU A 56 -1.26 -2.69 -2.55
C LEU A 56 -1.96 -1.43 -3.06
N GLU A 57 -2.67 -1.57 -4.17
CA GLU A 57 -3.48 -0.53 -4.80
C GLU A 57 -4.92 -0.60 -4.28
N ASN A 58 -5.32 0.42 -3.52
CA ASN A 58 -6.63 0.50 -2.85
C ASN A 58 -7.16 1.96 -2.82
N GLY A 59 -6.73 2.78 -3.78
CA GLY A 59 -6.80 4.24 -3.69
C GLY A 59 -5.42 4.85 -3.42
N SER A 60 -5.34 6.18 -3.41
CA SER A 60 -4.08 6.90 -3.13
C SER A 60 -4.09 7.42 -1.69
N PRO A 61 -3.04 7.20 -0.89
CA PRO A 61 -1.77 6.53 -1.25
C PRO A 61 -1.87 5.00 -1.25
N CYS A 62 -1.06 4.34 -2.09
CA CYS A 62 -0.91 2.89 -2.11
C CYS A 62 0.01 2.41 -0.96
N GLY A 63 -0.21 1.21 -0.44
CA GLY A 63 0.69 0.60 0.55
C GLY A 63 1.88 -0.07 -0.14
N ILE A 64 3.10 0.04 0.41
CA ILE A 64 4.28 -0.68 -0.08
C ILE A 64 4.95 -1.48 1.04
N TYR A 65 5.26 -2.75 0.77
CA TYR A 65 5.78 -3.69 1.76
C TYR A 65 6.91 -4.51 1.17
N LYS A 66 8.08 -4.53 1.81
CA LYS A 66 9.18 -5.39 1.38
C LYS A 66 8.78 -6.86 1.49
N ARG A 67 8.91 -7.63 0.39
CA ARG A 67 8.62 -9.06 0.37
C ARG A 67 9.72 -9.82 1.11
N SER A 68 9.57 -9.89 2.43
CA SER A 68 10.50 -10.58 3.32
C SER A 68 9.81 -10.92 4.64
N GLY A 69 10.27 -11.99 5.29
CA GLY A 69 9.78 -12.42 6.60
C GLY A 69 8.26 -12.59 6.63
N ILE A 70 7.56 -11.80 7.44
CA ILE A 70 6.11 -11.89 7.60
C ILE A 70 5.33 -11.53 6.32
N TYR A 71 5.95 -10.77 5.41
CA TYR A 71 5.33 -10.36 4.14
C TYR A 71 5.76 -11.26 2.97
N GLU A 72 6.21 -12.49 3.22
CA GLU A 72 6.49 -13.44 2.14
C GLU A 72 5.22 -13.83 1.37
N SER A 73 4.07 -13.81 2.05
CA SER A 73 2.75 -14.17 1.52
C SER A 73 1.86 -12.95 1.29
N SER A 74 1.12 -12.94 0.18
CA SER A 74 0.12 -11.91 -0.15
C SER A 74 -0.94 -11.76 0.96
N GLN A 75 -1.39 -12.87 1.54
CA GLN A 75 -2.38 -12.87 2.62
C GLN A 75 -1.96 -11.98 3.80
N ARG A 76 -0.68 -12.00 4.16
CA ARG A 76 -0.17 -11.19 5.28
C ARG A 76 -0.17 -9.70 4.98
N VAL A 77 -0.05 -9.32 3.71
CA VAL A 77 -0.18 -7.92 3.28
C VAL A 77 -1.62 -7.47 3.44
N PHE A 78 -2.60 -8.27 2.99
CA PHE A 78 -4.02 -7.98 3.18
C PHE A 78 -4.43 -7.92 4.66
N ASP A 79 -4.01 -8.90 5.47
CA ASP A 79 -4.28 -8.91 6.91
C ASP A 79 -3.76 -7.62 7.58
N THR A 80 -2.55 -7.20 7.21
CA THR A 80 -1.93 -5.98 7.76
C THR A 80 -2.69 -4.73 7.33
N TYR A 81 -3.10 -4.67 6.06
CA TYR A 81 -3.91 -3.58 5.56
C TYR A 81 -5.26 -3.47 6.28
N ALA A 82 -5.97 -4.59 6.46
CA ALA A 82 -7.25 -4.61 7.17
C ALA A 82 -7.11 -4.10 8.61
N ILE A 83 -6.08 -4.55 9.33
CA ILE A 83 -5.78 -4.08 10.70
C ILE A 83 -5.49 -2.58 10.71
N GLN A 84 -4.69 -2.07 9.78
CA GLN A 84 -4.38 -0.64 9.69
C GLN A 84 -5.62 0.19 9.36
N LYS A 85 -6.47 -0.28 8.45
CA LYS A 85 -7.75 0.34 8.09
C LYS A 85 -8.66 0.43 9.31
N GLU A 86 -8.79 -0.66 10.08
CA GLU A 86 -9.60 -0.69 11.31
C GLU A 86 -9.05 0.27 12.37
N GLN A 87 -7.72 0.31 12.57
CA GLN A 87 -7.08 1.23 13.53
C GLN A 87 -7.28 2.70 13.14
N ALA A 88 -7.18 3.03 11.86
CA ALA A 88 -7.40 4.39 11.37
C ALA A 88 -8.85 4.85 11.57
N GLN A 89 -9.82 3.94 11.51
CA GLN A 89 -11.22 4.24 11.82
C GLN A 89 -11.49 4.38 13.33
N GLN A 90 -10.66 3.76 14.16
CA GLN A 90 -10.78 3.78 15.62
C GLN A 90 -10.08 4.95 16.30
N GLU A 91 -9.20 5.71 15.64
CA GLU A 91 -8.63 6.93 16.24
C GLU A 91 -9.72 8.02 16.37
N PRO A 92 -10.21 8.37 17.57
CA PRO A 92 -10.94 9.61 17.73
C PRO A 92 -9.94 10.74 17.47
N VAL A 93 -10.33 11.70 16.63
CA VAL A 93 -9.68 13.01 16.52
C VAL A 93 -9.40 13.49 17.93
N LYS A 94 -8.11 13.46 18.35
CA LYS A 94 -7.71 14.05 19.62
C LYS A 94 -8.00 15.53 19.50
N ASP A 95 -9.12 15.95 20.05
CA ASP A 95 -9.47 17.35 20.18
C ASP A 95 -8.39 18.03 21.02
N ARG A 96 -7.45 18.68 20.34
CA ARG A 96 -6.29 19.35 20.96
C ARG A 96 -6.69 20.59 21.78
N PHE A 97 -7.99 20.88 21.92
CA PHE A 97 -8.50 22.03 22.66
C PHE A 97 -9.21 21.70 23.98
N ALA A 98 -9.24 20.45 24.44
CA ALA A 98 -9.86 20.10 25.72
C ALA A 98 -9.00 20.43 26.97
N TYR A 99 -8.02 21.32 26.88
CA TYR A 99 -7.31 21.90 28.04
C TYR A 99 -7.21 23.41 27.90
N GLY A 100 -8.16 24.12 28.51
CA GLY A 100 -8.22 25.57 28.46
C GLY A 100 -9.02 26.18 29.62
N TYR A 101 -8.54 25.95 30.84
CA TYR A 101 -8.78 26.70 32.08
C TYR A 101 -10.21 26.91 32.59
N GLU A 102 -10.47 26.28 33.75
CA GLU A 102 -11.35 26.81 34.79
C GLU A 102 -11.02 28.30 35.07
N LYS A 103 -12.07 29.13 35.08
CA LYS A 103 -12.16 30.36 35.88
C LYS A 103 -13.58 30.54 36.40
#